data_AF-A0AAW4BLQ5-F1
#
_entry.id   AF-A0AAW4BLQ5-F1
#
_cell.length_a   1.000
_cell.length_b   1.000
_cell.length_c   1.000
_cell.angle_alpha   90.00
_cell.angle_beta   90.00
_cell.angle_gamma   90.00
#
_symmetry.space_group_name_H-M   'P 1'
#
loop_
_entity.id
_entity.type
_entity.pdbx_description
1 polymer ?
#
loop_
_entity_poly.entity_id
_entity_poly.type
_entity_poly.pdbx_seq_one_letter_code
_entity_poly.pdbx_strand_id
1 'polypeptide(L)'
;EKELLKKRKKNVGPKKERLQAELGNFFSDLESGYYINEANKIAQFVESELNKTDDNWSDKEKHKFITEVRSYVYSKWKELDKKIKIIRPNIGLNKSIKRDWESYLKNREKITNEVIIPNKQSIEILISGYIEHNGISFSLRDRVT
;
A
#
# COMPACT_ATOMS: atom_id res chain seq x y z
N GLU A 1 43.51 5.00 -6.20
CA GLU A 1 42.61 5.79 -5.32
C GLU A 1 41.85 6.93 -5.99
N LYS A 2 42.49 7.87 -6.70
CA LYS A 2 41.82 9.05 -7.31
C LYS A 2 40.65 8.70 -8.25
N GLU A 3 40.79 7.66 -9.07
CA GLU A 3 39.73 7.18 -9.99
C GLU A 3 38.53 6.56 -9.26
N LEU A 4 38.76 5.82 -8.16
CA LEU A 4 37.71 5.25 -7.31
C LEU A 4 36.92 6.34 -6.57
N LEU A 5 37.59 7.40 -6.12
CA LEU A 5 36.95 8.57 -5.49
C LEU A 5 36.11 9.37 -6.48
N LYS A 6 36.58 9.56 -7.73
CA LYS A 6 35.78 10.19 -8.80
C LYS A 6 34.55 9.36 -9.15
N LYS A 7 34.69 8.04 -9.32
CA LYS A 7 33.56 7.12 -9.57
C LYS A 7 32.55 7.12 -8.41
N ARG A 8 33.03 7.14 -7.15
CA ARG A 8 32.16 7.29 -5.96
C ARG A 8 31.41 8.62 -5.95
N LYS A 9 32.09 9.76 -6.17
CA LYS A 9 31.43 11.08 -6.23
C LYS A 9 30.36 11.14 -7.32
N LYS A 10 30.65 10.58 -8.52
CA LYS A 10 29.70 10.53 -9.65
C LYS A 10 28.43 9.73 -9.35
N ASN A 11 28.52 8.71 -8.50
CA ASN A 11 27.38 7.85 -8.15
C ASN A 11 26.64 8.27 -6.88
N VAL A 12 27.25 9.07 -6.01
CA VAL A 12 26.65 9.51 -4.74
C VAL A 12 25.69 10.68 -4.94
N GLY A 13 26.02 11.64 -5.83
CA GLY A 13 25.15 12.78 -6.13
C GLY A 13 23.76 12.37 -6.62
N PRO A 14 23.66 11.59 -7.72
CA PRO A 14 22.37 11.15 -8.26
C PRO A 14 21.54 10.32 -7.28
N LYS A 15 22.18 9.51 -6.43
CA LYS A 15 21.47 8.72 -5.40
C LYS A 15 20.90 9.60 -4.29
N LYS A 16 21.58 10.69 -3.93
CA LYS A 16 21.07 11.66 -2.94
C LYS A 16 19.90 12.45 -3.52
N GLU A 17 20.04 12.95 -4.74
CA GLU A 17 18.99 13.68 -5.44
C GLU A 17 17.73 12.82 -5.58
N ARG A 18 17.89 11.56 -5.99
CA ARG A 18 16.77 10.61 -6.05
C ARG A 18 16.09 10.40 -4.70
N LEU A 19 16.86 10.14 -3.64
CA LEU A 19 16.29 9.96 -2.30
C LEU A 19 15.55 11.22 -1.84
N GLN A 20 16.11 12.39 -2.11
CA GLN A 20 15.49 13.66 -1.74
C GLN A 20 14.19 13.90 -2.52
N ALA A 21 14.15 13.55 -3.80
CA ALA A 21 12.93 13.60 -4.61
C ALA A 21 11.86 12.61 -4.10
N GLU A 22 12.25 11.36 -3.79
CA GLU A 22 11.35 10.34 -3.22
C GLU A 22 10.78 10.80 -1.87
N LEU A 23 11.60 11.38 -0.99
CA LEU A 23 11.15 11.96 0.28
C LEU A 23 10.22 13.16 0.08
N GLY A 24 10.55 14.06 -0.85
CA GLY A 24 9.72 15.22 -1.17
C GLY A 24 8.34 14.80 -1.66
N ASN A 25 8.28 13.82 -2.56
CA ASN A 25 7.01 13.26 -3.04
C ASN A 25 6.20 12.63 -1.89
N PHE A 26 6.84 11.87 -1.02
CA PHE A 26 6.17 11.28 0.14
C PHE A 26 5.55 12.33 1.06
N PHE A 27 6.26 13.41 1.36
CA PHE A 27 5.72 14.47 2.22
C PHE A 27 4.60 15.26 1.52
N SER A 28 4.71 15.50 0.22
CA SER A 28 3.62 16.10 -0.56
C SER A 28 2.37 15.22 -0.60
N ASP A 29 2.53 13.90 -0.78
CA ASP A 29 1.44 12.93 -0.73
C ASP A 29 0.83 12.87 0.68
N LEU A 30 1.65 12.96 1.72
CA LEU A 30 1.19 13.00 3.11
C LEU A 30 0.36 14.26 3.40
N GLU A 31 0.87 15.44 3.02
CA GLU A 31 0.20 16.73 3.24
C GLU A 31 -1.12 16.84 2.48
N SER A 32 -1.18 16.28 1.27
CA SER A 32 -2.43 16.22 0.48
C SER A 32 -3.44 15.18 0.98
N GLY A 33 -3.08 14.38 2.00
CA GLY A 33 -3.93 13.30 2.51
C GLY A 33 -4.08 12.12 1.55
N TYR A 34 -3.19 12.00 0.54
CA TYR A 34 -3.27 10.97 -0.51
C TYR A 34 -3.42 9.56 0.08
N TYR A 35 -2.60 9.19 1.06
CA TYR A 35 -2.60 7.83 1.63
C TYR A 35 -3.92 7.49 2.34
N ILE A 36 -4.53 8.47 3.01
CA ILE A 36 -5.83 8.31 3.67
C ILE A 36 -6.92 8.16 2.62
N ASN A 37 -6.92 9.03 1.61
CA ASN A 37 -7.90 9.01 0.53
C ASN A 37 -7.86 7.70 -0.25
N GLU A 38 -6.67 7.20 -0.58
CA GLU A 38 -6.54 5.92 -1.30
C GLU A 38 -6.97 4.73 -0.44
N ALA A 39 -6.61 4.68 0.85
CA ALA A 39 -7.09 3.62 1.74
C ALA A 39 -8.62 3.61 1.83
N ASN A 40 -9.23 4.78 2.01
CA ASN A 40 -10.69 4.92 2.07
C ASN A 40 -11.37 4.55 0.75
N LYS A 41 -10.79 4.90 -0.41
CA LYS A 41 -11.32 4.50 -1.71
C LYS A 41 -11.35 2.98 -1.89
N ILE A 42 -10.33 2.27 -1.39
CA ILE A 42 -10.31 0.79 -1.46
C ILE A 42 -11.46 0.24 -0.60
N ALA A 43 -11.66 0.76 0.61
CA ALA A 43 -12.75 0.33 1.49
C ALA A 43 -14.14 0.62 0.87
N GLN A 44 -14.33 1.83 0.35
CA GLN A 44 -15.56 2.25 -0.32
C GLN A 44 -15.86 1.42 -1.58
N PHE A 45 -14.81 1.04 -2.34
CA PHE A 45 -14.98 0.14 -3.48
C PHE A 45 -15.54 -1.21 -3.02
N VAL A 46 -14.97 -1.82 -1.97
CA VAL A 46 -15.45 -3.11 -1.45
C VAL A 46 -16.90 -2.99 -0.99
N GLU A 47 -17.22 -1.98 -0.19
CA GLU A 47 -18.59 -1.74 0.26
C GLU A 47 -19.57 -1.56 -0.91
N SER A 48 -19.18 -0.75 -1.91
CA SER A 48 -19.98 -0.53 -3.11
C SER A 48 -20.22 -1.80 -3.91
N GLU A 49 -19.19 -2.64 -4.08
CA GLU A 49 -19.30 -3.90 -4.82
C GLU A 49 -20.15 -4.92 -4.06
N LEU A 50 -19.94 -5.08 -2.75
CA LEU A 50 -20.74 -6.00 -1.93
C LEU A 50 -22.22 -5.59 -1.89
N ASN A 51 -22.54 -4.30 -2.00
CA ASN A 51 -23.93 -3.83 -2.08
C ASN A 51 -24.61 -4.07 -3.45
N LYS A 52 -23.85 -4.44 -4.49
CA LYS A 52 -24.39 -4.73 -5.83
C LYS A 52 -24.70 -6.21 -6.04
N THR A 53 -24.46 -7.05 -5.05
CA THR A 53 -24.65 -8.49 -5.17
C THR A 53 -26.13 -8.82 -5.28
N ASP A 54 -26.46 -9.84 -6.07
CA ASP A 54 -27.82 -10.33 -6.26
C ASP A 54 -27.98 -11.69 -5.55
N ASP A 55 -29.07 -11.83 -4.80
CA ASP A 55 -29.40 -13.08 -4.08
C ASP A 55 -29.60 -14.25 -5.04
N ASN A 56 -29.94 -13.98 -6.31
CA ASN A 56 -30.16 -14.98 -7.35
C ASN A 56 -28.88 -15.54 -7.98
N TRP A 57 -27.70 -15.03 -7.60
CA TRP A 57 -26.44 -15.56 -8.10
C TRP A 57 -26.24 -17.01 -7.68
N SER A 58 -25.74 -17.82 -8.62
CA SER A 58 -25.25 -19.16 -8.32
C SER A 58 -24.00 -19.10 -7.43
N ASP A 59 -23.72 -20.17 -6.70
CA ASP A 59 -22.52 -20.26 -5.85
C ASP A 59 -21.22 -19.99 -6.63
N LYS A 60 -21.17 -20.42 -7.89
CA LYS A 60 -20.04 -20.17 -8.79
C LYS A 60 -19.85 -18.68 -9.07
N GLU A 61 -20.94 -17.95 -9.29
CA GLU A 61 -20.91 -16.50 -9.53
C GLU A 61 -20.49 -15.75 -8.26
N LYS A 62 -21.04 -16.13 -7.10
CA LYS A 62 -20.65 -15.57 -5.80
C LYS A 62 -19.16 -15.80 -5.49
N HIS A 63 -18.66 -17.02 -5.75
CA HIS A 63 -17.24 -17.34 -5.61
C HIS A 63 -16.34 -16.52 -6.53
N LYS A 64 -16.70 -16.43 -7.81
CA LYS A 64 -15.95 -15.67 -8.80
C LYS A 64 -15.89 -14.20 -8.41
N PHE A 65 -17.03 -13.61 -8.07
CA PHE A 65 -17.14 -12.22 -7.64
C PHE A 65 -16.22 -11.91 -6.45
N ILE A 66 -16.27 -12.69 -5.38
CA ILE A 66 -15.41 -12.44 -4.21
C ILE A 66 -13.92 -12.61 -4.53
N THR A 67 -13.58 -13.54 -5.42
CA THR A 67 -12.20 -13.72 -5.88
C THR A 67 -11.72 -12.47 -6.64
N GLU A 68 -12.57 -11.90 -7.50
CA GLU A 68 -12.26 -10.68 -8.25
C GLU A 68 -12.12 -9.47 -7.31
N VAL A 69 -13.02 -9.32 -6.33
CA VAL A 69 -12.94 -8.26 -5.31
C VAL A 69 -11.64 -8.37 -4.51
N ARG A 70 -11.28 -9.57 -4.02
CA ARG A 70 -10.03 -9.81 -3.31
C ARG A 70 -8.80 -9.49 -4.15
N SER A 71 -8.80 -9.93 -5.41
CA SER A 71 -7.70 -9.66 -6.35
C SER A 71 -7.51 -8.16 -6.58
N TYR A 72 -8.62 -7.43 -6.77
CA TYR A 72 -8.58 -5.98 -6.91
C TYR A 72 -8.02 -5.31 -5.66
N VAL A 73 -8.56 -5.64 -4.48
CA VAL A 73 -8.10 -5.10 -3.19
C VAL A 73 -6.61 -5.36 -2.97
N TYR A 74 -6.14 -6.58 -3.22
CA TYR A 74 -4.74 -6.94 -3.11
C TYR A 74 -3.86 -6.11 -4.04
N SER A 75 -4.28 -5.93 -5.30
CA SER A 75 -3.56 -5.12 -6.27
C SER A 75 -3.41 -3.67 -5.81
N LYS A 76 -4.48 -3.07 -5.27
CA LYS A 76 -4.50 -1.68 -4.79
C LYS A 76 -3.63 -1.49 -3.55
N TRP A 77 -3.68 -2.41 -2.60
CA TRP A 77 -2.77 -2.37 -1.45
C TRP A 77 -1.31 -2.49 -1.85
N LYS A 78 -1.01 -3.32 -2.85
CA LYS A 78 0.35 -3.47 -3.38
C LYS A 78 0.83 -2.20 -4.08
N GLU A 79 -0.04 -1.51 -4.80
CA GLU A 79 0.26 -0.21 -5.40
C GLU A 79 0.56 0.85 -4.33
N LEU A 80 -0.25 0.90 -3.27
CA LEU A 80 -0.07 1.83 -2.16
C LEU A 80 1.22 1.55 -1.37
N ASP A 81 1.52 0.29 -1.07
CA ASP A 81 2.76 -0.11 -0.39
C ASP A 81 4.01 0.31 -1.19
N LYS A 82 3.98 0.13 -2.52
CA LYS A 82 5.07 0.59 -3.39
C LYS A 82 5.29 2.09 -3.33
N LYS A 83 4.21 2.89 -3.25
CA LYS A 83 4.32 4.35 -3.16
C LYS A 83 4.87 4.82 -1.82
N ILE A 84 4.51 4.15 -0.74
CA ILE A 84 4.98 4.49 0.62
C ILE A 84 6.42 4.02 0.85
N LYS A 85 6.86 2.96 0.16
CA LYS A 85 8.17 2.34 0.39
C LYS A 85 9.29 3.07 -0.35
N ILE A 86 10.03 3.89 0.39
CA ILE A 86 11.31 4.47 -0.04
C ILE A 86 12.46 3.56 0.41
N ILE A 87 13.39 3.23 -0.49
CA ILE A 87 14.56 2.41 -0.21
C ILE A 87 15.75 3.31 0.10
N ARG A 88 16.33 3.16 1.30
CA ARG A 88 17.53 3.91 1.67
C ARG A 88 18.73 3.46 0.85
N PRO A 89 19.39 4.35 0.07
CA PRO A 89 20.65 4.02 -0.58
C PRO A 89 21.78 3.85 0.44
N ASN A 90 22.68 2.89 0.18
CA ASN A 90 23.89 2.70 0.99
C ASN A 90 24.95 3.79 0.71
N ILE A 91 24.68 5.01 1.17
CA ILE A 91 25.52 6.21 1.01
C ILE A 91 25.46 7.09 2.27
N GLY A 92 26.50 7.90 2.49
CA GLY A 92 26.49 8.91 3.54
C GLY A 92 25.51 10.05 3.25
N LEU A 93 24.55 10.28 4.16
CA LEU A 93 23.55 11.34 4.07
C LEU A 93 24.06 12.62 4.74
N ASN A 94 23.64 13.78 4.24
CA ASN A 94 23.86 15.04 4.96
C ASN A 94 22.85 15.17 6.11
N LYS A 95 23.05 16.15 7.00
CA LYS A 95 22.20 16.34 8.18
C LYS A 95 20.72 16.56 7.83
N SER A 96 20.43 17.29 6.76
CA SER A 96 19.06 17.56 6.30
C SER A 96 18.36 16.26 5.87
N ILE A 97 18.93 15.56 4.90
CA ILE A 97 18.35 14.31 4.35
C ILE A 97 18.23 13.25 5.45
N LYS A 98 19.16 13.22 6.42
CA LYS A 98 19.05 12.31 7.58
C LYS A 98 17.81 12.62 8.43
N ARG A 99 17.55 13.90 8.73
CA ARG A 99 16.37 14.32 9.49
C ARG A 99 15.07 14.00 8.73
N ASP A 100 15.06 14.25 7.42
CA ASP A 100 13.89 13.98 6.58
C ASP A 100 13.64 12.46 6.50
N TRP A 101 14.70 11.66 6.41
CA TRP A 101 14.62 10.20 6.47
C TRP A 101 14.04 9.68 7.79
N GLU A 102 14.51 10.20 8.93
CA GLU A 102 13.97 9.84 10.25
C GLU A 102 12.49 10.23 10.40
N SER A 103 12.11 11.39 9.85
CA SER A 103 10.72 11.85 9.82
C SER A 103 9.86 10.97 8.91
N TYR A 104 10.38 10.56 7.76
CA TYR A 104 9.72 9.61 6.87
C TYR A 104 9.45 8.28 7.58
N LEU A 105 10.43 7.71 8.30
CA LEU A 105 10.24 6.44 9.01
C LEU A 105 9.09 6.52 10.03
N LYS A 106 9.06 7.58 10.84
CA LYS A 106 7.99 7.81 11.82
C LYS A 106 6.63 7.98 11.16
N ASN A 107 6.55 8.80 10.12
CA ASN A 107 5.28 9.04 9.42
C ASN A 107 4.80 7.79 8.68
N ARG A 108 5.70 7.04 8.04
CA ARG A 108 5.37 5.77 7.39
C ARG A 108 4.79 4.78 8.39
N GLU A 109 5.42 4.62 9.56
CA GLU A 109 4.92 3.76 10.62
C GLU A 109 3.53 4.23 11.09
N LYS A 110 3.37 5.53 11.33
CA LYS A 110 2.10 6.14 11.72
C LYS A 110 0.99 5.84 10.70
N ILE A 111 1.20 6.15 9.43
CA ILE A 111 0.23 5.89 8.35
C ILE A 111 -0.08 4.39 8.25
N THR A 112 0.93 3.54 8.41
CA THR A 112 0.72 2.09 8.35
C THR A 112 -0.22 1.62 9.47
N ASN A 113 0.03 2.07 10.70
CA ASN A 113 -0.69 1.60 11.88
C ASN A 113 -2.05 2.28 12.05
N GLU A 114 -2.17 3.56 11.70
CA GLU A 114 -3.39 4.34 11.92
C GLU A 114 -4.34 4.34 10.71
N VAL A 115 -3.84 4.08 9.50
CA VAL A 115 -4.63 4.17 8.26
C VAL A 115 -4.70 2.84 7.54
N ILE A 116 -3.55 2.25 7.19
CA ILE A 116 -3.51 1.06 6.32
C ILE A 116 -4.04 -0.17 7.02
N ILE A 117 -3.52 -0.49 8.21
CA ILE A 117 -3.91 -1.70 8.95
C ILE A 117 -5.42 -1.68 9.31
N PRO A 118 -5.97 -0.58 9.86
CA PRO A 118 -7.40 -0.52 10.15
C PRO A 118 -8.29 -0.70 8.92
N ASN A 119 -7.94 -0.07 7.79
CA ASN A 119 -8.71 -0.24 6.55
C ASN A 119 -8.63 -1.67 6.01
N LYS A 120 -7.47 -2.33 6.08
CA LYS A 120 -7.33 -3.75 5.71
C LYS A 120 -8.21 -4.65 6.58
N GLN A 121 -8.22 -4.41 7.90
CA GLN A 121 -9.07 -5.17 8.82
C GLN A 121 -10.56 -4.95 8.52
N SER A 122 -10.97 -3.70 8.28
CA SER A 122 -12.35 -3.37 7.92
C SER A 122 -12.79 -4.08 6.65
N ILE A 123 -11.95 -4.08 5.60
CA ILE A 123 -12.24 -4.78 4.36
C ILE A 123 -12.35 -6.29 4.57
N GLU A 124 -11.45 -6.88 5.36
CA GLU A 124 -11.50 -8.32 5.65
C GLU A 124 -12.76 -8.70 6.40
N ILE A 125 -13.24 -7.85 7.32
CA ILE A 125 -14.51 -8.03 8.03
C ILE A 125 -15.68 -7.99 7.04
N LEU A 126 -15.72 -7.01 6.13
CA LEU A 126 -16.77 -6.90 5.12
C LEU A 126 -16.82 -8.13 4.21
N ILE A 127 -15.66 -8.56 3.70
CA ILE A 127 -15.56 -9.74 2.83
C ILE A 127 -15.96 -11.01 3.60
N SER A 128 -15.48 -11.17 4.83
CA SER A 128 -15.81 -12.34 5.66
C SER A 128 -17.30 -12.39 5.99
N GLY A 129 -17.90 -11.26 6.34
CA GLY A 129 -19.34 -11.16 6.59
C GLY A 129 -20.18 -11.56 5.38
N TYR A 130 -19.78 -11.13 4.17
CA TYR A 130 -20.45 -11.56 2.94
C TYR A 130 -20.32 -13.08 2.70
N ILE A 131 -19.13 -13.64 2.91
CA ILE A 131 -18.85 -15.07 2.74
C ILE A 131 -19.70 -15.90 3.69
N GLU A 132 -19.74 -15.52 4.97
CA GLU A 132 -20.53 -16.19 6.00
C GLU A 132 -22.03 -16.11 5.71
N HIS A 133 -22.54 -14.92 5.36
CA HIS A 133 -23.94 -14.72 5.05
C HIS A 133 -24.42 -15.57 3.85
N ASN A 134 -23.55 -15.74 2.85
CA ASN A 134 -23.86 -16.49 1.63
C ASN A 134 -23.44 -17.96 1.68
N GLY A 135 -22.91 -18.46 2.81
CA GLY A 135 -22.48 -19.86 2.93
C GLY A 135 -21.35 -20.27 1.98
N ILE A 136 -20.53 -19.31 1.53
CA ILE A 136 -19.50 -19.53 0.51
C ILE A 136 -18.29 -20.23 1.15
N SER A 137 -17.85 -21.37 0.59
CA SER A 137 -16.75 -22.15 1.14
C SER A 137 -15.46 -21.98 0.33
N PHE A 138 -14.54 -21.13 0.80
CA PHE A 138 -13.19 -21.03 0.23
C PHE A 138 -12.23 -22.05 0.85
N SER A 139 -11.53 -22.81 0.00
CA SER A 139 -10.44 -23.67 0.47
C SER A 139 -9.27 -22.82 0.98
N LEU A 140 -8.38 -23.40 1.79
CA LEU A 140 -7.15 -22.72 2.25
C LEU A 140 -6.31 -22.15 1.10
N ARG A 141 -6.38 -22.76 -0.10
CA ARG A 141 -5.64 -22.32 -1.28
C ARG A 141 -6.20 -21.03 -1.86
N ASP A 142 -7.52 -20.85 -1.77
CA ASP A 142 -8.23 -19.68 -2.33
C ASP A 142 -8.17 -18.46 -1.41
N ARG A 143 -7.66 -18.62 -0.18
CA ARG A 143 -7.46 -17.52 0.79
C ARG A 143 -6.11 -16.81 0.64
N VAL A 144 -5.17 -17.36 -0.12
CA VAL A 144 -3.76 -16.94 -0.15
C VAL A 144 -3.38 -16.18 -1.43
N THR A 145 -4.22 -16.23 -2.47
CA THR A 145 -4.07 -15.46 -3.73
C THR A 145 -4.81 -14.14 -3.69
#